data_AF-A0A7X6TGY1-F1
#
_entry.id   AF-A0A7X6TGY1-F1
#
_cell.length_a   1.000
_cell.length_b   1.000
_cell.length_c   1.000
_cell.angle_alpha   90.00
_cell.angle_beta   90.00
_cell.angle_gamma   90.00
#
_symmetry.space_group_name_H-M   'P 1'
#
loop_
_entity.id
_entity.type
_entity.pdbx_description
1 polymer ?
#
loop_
_entity_poly.entity_id
_entity_poly.type
_entity_poly.pdbx_seq_one_letter_code
_entity_poly.pdbx_strand_id
1 'polypeptide(L)'
;MTRTDRRTVLRTLATLFASAALPACGLLPGSSGRTCRRIVVLGDPHLPGPNLADKERLLAQVNGWDDVDLVVAMGDLCEIDGSEAEYAAVRAFFARLDKPLVAIAGNHDYYFR
;
A
#
# COMPACT_ATOMS: atom_id res chain seq x y z
N MET A 1 -12.75 -67.83 5.03
CA MET A 1 -11.57 -67.01 4.73
C MET A 1 -11.79 -66.31 3.40
N THR A 2 -11.97 -64.99 3.46
CA THR A 2 -12.30 -64.09 2.35
C THR A 2 -11.05 -63.80 1.51
N ARG A 3 -11.09 -64.11 0.21
CA ARG A 3 -10.05 -63.69 -0.74
C ARG A 3 -10.59 -62.57 -1.62
N THR A 4 -10.62 -61.37 -1.06
CA THR A 4 -11.02 -60.15 -1.76
C THR A 4 -9.94 -59.81 -2.79
N ASP A 5 -10.33 -59.77 -4.07
CA ASP A 5 -9.45 -59.55 -5.21
C ASP A 5 -8.90 -58.12 -5.20
N ARG A 6 -7.57 -58.00 -5.01
CA ARG A 6 -6.83 -56.73 -4.91
C ARG A 6 -6.95 -55.87 -6.18
N ARG A 7 -7.42 -56.44 -7.29
CA ARG A 7 -7.59 -55.76 -8.58
C ARG A 7 -8.86 -54.92 -8.67
N THR A 8 -9.88 -55.22 -7.87
CA THR A 8 -11.15 -54.48 -7.88
C THR A 8 -11.03 -53.17 -7.09
N VAL A 9 -10.28 -53.17 -5.99
CA VAL A 9 -10.06 -51.98 -5.14
C VAL A 9 -9.31 -50.86 -5.89
N LEU A 10 -8.39 -51.22 -6.79
CA LEU A 10 -7.59 -50.25 -7.53
C LEU A 10 -8.39 -49.54 -8.65
N ARG A 11 -9.44 -50.19 -9.18
CA ARG A 11 -10.29 -49.59 -10.22
C ARG A 11 -11.31 -48.60 -9.66
N THR A 12 -11.78 -48.78 -8.42
CA THR A 12 -12.77 -47.88 -7.82
C THR A 12 -12.16 -46.57 -7.30
N LEU A 13 -10.86 -46.55 -6.98
CA LEU A 13 -10.16 -45.34 -6.53
C LEU A 13 -9.84 -44.38 -7.69
N ALA A 14 -9.64 -44.88 -8.92
CA ALA A 14 -9.34 -44.06 -10.08
C ALA A 14 -10.58 -43.28 -10.58
N THR A 15 -11.80 -43.79 -10.37
CA THR A 15 -13.04 -43.11 -10.77
C THR A 15 -13.50 -42.03 -9.79
N LEU A 16 -13.04 -42.04 -8.54
CA LEU A 16 -13.35 -40.98 -7.57
C LEU A 16 -12.50 -39.71 -7.73
N PHE A 17 -11.36 -39.79 -8.43
CA PHE A 17 -10.52 -38.62 -8.73
C PHE A 17 -10.87 -37.92 -10.06
N ALA A 18 -11.71 -38.53 -10.90
CA ALA A 18 -12.01 -38.02 -12.24
C ALA A 18 -13.22 -37.07 -12.31
N SER A 19 -13.96 -36.86 -11.20
CA SER A 19 -15.17 -36.03 -11.16
C SER A 19 -15.01 -34.69 -10.42
N ALA A 20 -13.79 -34.33 -9.99
CA ALA A 20 -13.50 -33.03 -9.38
C ALA A 20 -12.94 -31.97 -10.35
N ALA A 21 -12.97 -32.22 -11.66
CA ALA A 21 -12.67 -31.22 -12.69
C ALA A 21 -13.95 -30.52 -13.14
N LEU A 22 -14.60 -29.81 -12.21
CA LEU A 22 -15.53 -28.75 -12.59
C LEU A 22 -14.69 -27.68 -13.31
N PRO A 23 -15.06 -27.23 -14.51
CA PRO A 23 -14.46 -26.05 -15.08
C PRO A 23 -14.86 -24.90 -14.15
N ALA A 24 -13.93 -24.42 -13.34
CA ALA A 24 -14.00 -23.11 -12.71
C ALA A 24 -13.87 -22.03 -13.81
N CYS A 25 -14.74 -22.09 -14.81
CA CYS A 25 -14.96 -21.07 -15.82
C CYS A 25 -16.19 -20.27 -15.39
N GLY A 26 -16.12 -19.74 -14.17
CA GLY A 26 -17.16 -18.94 -13.56
C GLY A 26 -16.48 -17.98 -12.61
N LEU A 27 -16.55 -16.69 -12.96
CA LEU A 27 -16.10 -15.54 -12.17
C LEU A 27 -14.58 -15.32 -12.18
N LEU A 28 -14.05 -14.95 -13.35
CA LEU A 28 -13.04 -13.89 -13.30
C LEU A 28 -13.75 -12.67 -12.71
N PRO A 29 -13.34 -12.13 -11.54
CA PRO A 29 -13.86 -10.85 -11.10
C PRO A 29 -13.56 -9.87 -12.22
N GLY A 30 -14.61 -9.36 -12.88
CA GLY A 30 -14.44 -8.26 -13.81
C GLY A 30 -13.68 -7.18 -13.06
N SER A 31 -12.53 -6.78 -13.58
CA SER A 31 -11.79 -5.66 -13.02
C SER A 31 -12.67 -4.43 -13.20
N SER A 32 -13.55 -4.15 -12.25
CA SER A 32 -14.09 -2.82 -12.06
C SER A 32 -12.94 -1.97 -11.53
N GLY A 33 -11.97 -1.67 -12.40
CA GLY A 33 -10.92 -0.72 -12.08
C GLY A 33 -11.59 0.56 -11.62
N ARG A 34 -11.15 1.10 -10.48
CA ARG A 34 -11.71 2.36 -9.95
C ARG A 34 -11.64 3.41 -11.06
N THR A 35 -12.78 4.01 -11.39
CA THR A 35 -12.90 5.05 -12.41
C THR A 35 -12.35 6.40 -11.94
N CYS A 36 -12.10 6.54 -10.64
CA CYS A 36 -11.53 7.72 -10.03
C CYS A 36 -10.24 7.37 -9.27
N ARG A 37 -9.26 8.26 -9.39
CA ARG A 37 -8.02 8.22 -8.62
C ARG A 37 -8.17 9.11 -7.40
N ARG A 38 -7.69 8.65 -6.24
CA ARG A 38 -7.62 9.47 -5.03
C ARG A 38 -6.18 9.92 -4.81
N ILE A 39 -6.01 11.23 -4.80
CA ILE A 39 -4.75 11.88 -4.46
C ILE A 39 -4.95 12.60 -3.13
N VAL A 40 -4.05 12.40 -2.19
CA VAL A 40 -4.02 13.14 -0.92
C VAL A 40 -2.96 14.21 -1.02
N VAL A 41 -3.31 15.45 -0.69
CA VAL A 41 -2.38 16.58 -0.70
C VAL A 41 -2.17 17.04 0.73
N LEU A 42 -0.91 17.05 1.17
CA LEU A 42 -0.47 17.48 2.49
C LEU A 42 0.36 18.76 2.33
N GLY A 43 -0.20 19.88 2.75
CA GLY A 43 0.44 21.20 2.65
C GLY A 43 1.30 21.52 3.87
N ASP A 44 2.40 22.22 3.62
CA ASP A 44 3.22 22.93 4.61
C ASP A 44 3.58 22.08 5.85
N PRO A 45 4.21 20.89 5.69
CA PRO A 45 4.49 20.01 6.81
C PRO A 45 5.39 20.61 7.87
N HIS A 46 6.29 21.52 7.53
CA HIS A 46 7.27 22.17 8.40
C HIS A 46 7.87 21.19 9.42
N LEU A 47 8.75 20.31 8.95
CA LEU A 47 9.36 19.23 9.74
C LEU A 47 10.78 19.61 10.19
N PRO A 48 11.17 19.29 11.44
CA PRO A 48 10.43 18.50 12.43
C PRO A 48 9.27 19.26 13.12
N GLY A 49 9.39 20.59 13.28
CA GLY A 49 8.34 21.52 13.70
C GLY A 49 7.42 21.13 14.87
N PRO A 50 6.34 21.89 15.10
CA PRO A 50 5.35 21.59 16.13
C PRO A 50 4.38 20.47 15.70
N ASN A 51 3.57 19.99 16.65
CA ASN A 51 2.45 19.07 16.43
C ASN A 51 2.82 17.75 15.75
N LEU A 52 4.05 17.27 15.96
CA LEU A 52 4.54 16.05 15.31
C LEU A 52 3.61 14.84 15.55
N ALA A 53 3.11 14.66 16.77
CA ALA A 53 2.17 13.58 17.10
C ALA A 53 0.88 13.64 16.25
N ASP A 54 0.39 14.83 15.93
CA ASP A 54 -0.82 14.99 15.09
C ASP A 54 -0.51 14.69 13.63
N LYS A 55 0.63 15.18 13.14
CA LYS A 55 1.14 14.88 11.79
C LYS A 55 1.34 13.38 11.60
N GLU A 56 1.83 12.69 12.61
CA GLU A 56 1.99 11.23 12.62
C GLU A 56 0.66 10.47 12.61
N ARG A 57 -0.32 10.91 13.41
CA ARG A 57 -1.68 10.36 13.38
C ARG A 57 -2.33 10.53 12.01
N LEU A 58 -2.08 11.66 11.34
CA LEU A 58 -2.53 11.90 9.98
C LEU A 58 -1.92 10.88 9.00
N LEU A 59 -0.61 10.59 9.06
CA LEU A 59 -0.02 9.57 8.19
C LEU A 59 -0.64 8.19 8.43
N ALA A 60 -0.89 7.82 9.70
CA ALA A 60 -1.55 6.57 10.05
C ALA A 60 -2.97 6.50 9.47
N GLN A 61 -3.73 7.60 9.51
CA GLN A 61 -5.04 7.69 8.90
C GLN A 61 -4.99 7.51 7.38
N VAL A 62 -4.05 8.18 6.69
CA VAL A 62 -3.85 8.05 5.23
C VAL A 62 -3.45 6.62 4.86
N ASN A 63 -2.57 5.98 5.65
CA ASN A 63 -2.17 4.60 5.42
C ASN A 63 -3.35 3.62 5.52
N GLY A 64 -4.30 3.89 6.44
CA GLY A 64 -5.52 3.12 6.61
C GLY A 64 -6.54 3.24 5.48
N TRP A 65 -6.32 4.10 4.48
CA TRP A 65 -7.17 4.20 3.29
C TRP A 65 -6.69 3.24 2.20
N ASP A 66 -7.55 2.30 1.80
CA ASP A 66 -7.23 1.26 0.80
C ASP A 66 -7.11 1.80 -0.64
N ASP A 67 -7.67 2.97 -0.91
CA ASP A 67 -7.88 3.50 -2.26
C ASP A 67 -7.10 4.80 -2.55
N VAL A 68 -6.04 5.10 -1.78
CA VAL A 68 -5.10 6.20 -2.09
C VAL A 68 -4.11 5.76 -3.15
N ASP A 69 -4.09 6.48 -4.26
CA ASP A 69 -3.20 6.21 -5.40
C ASP A 69 -1.88 6.99 -5.30
N LEU A 70 -1.88 8.17 -4.66
CA LEU A 70 -0.72 9.04 -4.51
C LEU A 70 -0.90 10.00 -3.33
N VAL A 71 0.19 10.26 -2.62
CA VAL A 71 0.30 11.36 -1.67
C VAL A 71 1.23 12.42 -2.26
N VAL A 72 0.83 13.68 -2.17
CA VAL A 72 1.65 14.83 -2.55
C VAL A 72 1.95 15.64 -1.30
N ALA A 73 3.21 15.72 -0.90
CA ALA A 73 3.67 16.68 0.09
C ALA A 73 4.01 17.98 -0.64
N MET A 74 3.28 19.06 -0.35
CA MET A 74 3.26 20.27 -1.15
C MET A 74 3.74 21.47 -0.32
N GLY A 75 4.91 21.99 -0.67
CA GLY A 75 5.45 23.19 -0.06
C GLY A 75 6.00 22.96 1.34
N ASP A 76 6.97 23.80 1.71
CA ASP A 76 7.51 24.00 3.05
C ASP A 76 7.61 22.72 3.87
N LEU A 77 8.34 21.75 3.31
CA LEU A 77 8.57 20.46 3.95
C LEU A 77 9.44 20.63 5.21
N CYS A 78 10.42 21.52 5.13
CA CYS A 78 11.32 21.90 6.21
C CYS A 78 10.74 23.07 7.02
N GLU A 79 11.13 23.19 8.30
CA GLU A 79 10.64 24.26 9.17
C GLU A 79 11.29 25.60 8.82
N ILE A 80 12.60 25.63 8.59
CA ILE A 80 13.39 26.86 8.55
C ILE A 80 13.98 27.11 7.16
N ASP A 81 14.96 26.32 6.74
CA ASP A 81 15.82 26.66 5.60
C ASP A 81 16.27 25.47 4.74
N GLY A 82 15.72 24.28 4.93
CA GLY A 82 16.05 23.13 4.09
C GLY A 82 17.45 22.59 4.35
N SER A 83 17.96 22.76 5.56
CA SER A 83 19.24 22.16 5.96
C SER A 83 19.24 20.64 5.83
N GLU A 84 20.43 20.02 5.76
CA GLU A 84 20.55 18.56 5.68
C GLU A 84 19.85 17.83 6.83
N ALA A 85 19.87 18.42 8.03
CA ALA A 85 19.23 17.89 9.22
C ALA A 85 17.69 17.93 9.11
N GLU A 86 17.13 19.02 8.59
CA GLU A 86 15.69 19.12 8.35
C GLU A 86 15.23 18.15 7.27
N TYR A 87 15.97 18.05 6.17
CA TYR A 87 15.65 17.06 5.14
C TYR A 87 15.81 15.61 5.64
N ALA A 88 16.72 15.35 6.58
CA ALA A 88 16.78 14.05 7.24
C ALA A 88 15.51 13.78 8.07
N ALA A 89 14.98 14.78 8.77
CA ALA A 89 13.71 14.69 9.48
C ALA A 89 12.52 14.50 8.52
N VAL A 90 12.46 15.26 7.42
CA VAL A 90 11.45 15.11 6.36
C VAL A 90 11.44 13.68 5.81
N ARG A 91 12.61 13.14 5.45
CA ARG A 91 12.75 11.76 4.97
C ARG A 91 12.29 10.75 6.00
N ALA A 92 12.72 10.90 7.26
CA ALA A 92 12.34 9.98 8.33
C ALA A 92 10.83 10.00 8.62
N PHE A 93 10.22 11.18 8.59
CA PHE A 93 8.78 11.36 8.80
C PHE A 93 7.98 10.70 7.67
N PHE A 94 8.29 11.01 6.41
CA PHE A 94 7.54 10.50 5.26
C PHE A 94 7.85 9.06 4.88
N ALA A 95 8.98 8.48 5.34
CA ALA A 95 9.27 7.05 5.19
C ALA A 95 8.23 6.12 5.85
N ARG A 96 7.33 6.69 6.66
CA ARG A 96 6.23 6.00 7.33
C ARG A 96 4.97 5.87 6.45
N LEU A 97 4.92 6.49 5.28
CA LEU A 97 3.81 6.32 4.34
C LEU A 97 3.92 4.98 3.61
N ASP A 98 2.81 4.26 3.58
CA ASP A 98 2.69 3.00 2.81
C ASP A 98 2.27 3.27 1.34
N LYS A 99 2.06 4.54 0.99
CA LYS A 99 1.53 5.00 -0.30
C LYS A 99 2.64 5.70 -1.09
N PRO A 100 2.58 5.71 -2.44
CA PRO A 100 3.52 6.48 -3.25
C PRO A 100 3.50 7.96 -2.86
N LEU A 101 4.68 8.57 -2.79
CA LEU A 101 4.86 9.97 -2.40
C LEU A 101 5.56 10.75 -3.52
N VAL A 102 5.01 11.92 -3.82
CA VAL A 102 5.71 12.98 -4.56
C VAL A 102 5.84 14.19 -3.64
N ALA A 103 7.01 14.80 -3.63
CA ALA A 103 7.30 15.98 -2.84
C ALA A 103 7.56 17.17 -3.76
N ILE A 104 6.97 18.32 -3.43
CA ILE A 104 7.14 19.59 -4.13
C ILE A 104 7.71 20.58 -3.12
N ALA A 105 8.90 21.12 -3.41
CA ALA A 105 9.58 22.07 -2.53
C ALA A 105 8.84 23.42 -2.48
N GLY A 106 8.76 24.01 -1.29
CA GLY A 106 8.35 25.39 -1.05
C GLY A 106 9.52 26.33 -0.79
N ASN A 107 9.25 27.53 -0.29
CA ASN A 107 10.29 28.53 -0.06
C ASN A 107 11.17 28.23 1.17
N HIS A 108 10.68 27.46 2.14
CA HIS A 108 11.46 27.03 3.31
C HIS A 108 12.37 25.82 3.02
N ASP A 109 12.30 25.24 1.82
CA ASP A 109 13.03 24.03 1.44
C ASP A 109 14.39 24.30 0.78
N TYR A 110 14.83 25.56 0.70
CA TYR A 110 16.06 25.95 0.03
C TYR A 110 17.11 26.48 1.01
N TYR A 111 18.23 25.77 1.06
CA TYR A 111 19.39 26.17 1.85
C TYR A 111 20.31 27.09 1.05
N PHE A 112 20.26 28.39 1.33
CA PHE A 112 21.20 29.37 0.77
C PHE A 112 22.30 29.66 1.79
N ARG A 113 23.44 28.98 1.69
CA ARG A 113 24.70 29.38 2.35
C ARG A 113 25.85 29.42 1.38
#